data_AF-A0A9P0TCP6-F1
#
_entry.id   AF-A0A9P0TCP6-F1
#
_cell.length_a   1.000
_cell.length_b   1.000
_cell.length_c   1.000
_cell.angle_alpha   90.00
_cell.angle_beta   90.00
_cell.angle_gamma   90.00
#
_symmetry.space_group_name_H-M   'P 1'
#
loop_
_entity.id
_entity.type
_entity.pdbx_description
1 polymer ?
#
loop_
_entity_poly.entity_id
_entity_poly.type
_entity_poly.pdbx_seq_one_letter_code
_entity_poly.pdbx_strand_id
1 'polypeptide(L)'
;MTSTQCAVQSCKISVFNKPPGVTFHPCPTSSEIRNRWLNALKHKCIQLDWSKSRICSKHFETKYFDSSRKLRPNAVPTIFSSNIKQPIHKVFSPKSRIERLLGKKSQTEILQDIQSSMKKLREPSNLDNIINDQVKFRGEVSNEAQLWLIVKKQEHLNKRLQAINLQNMKQIELLQNSVQQYKKRSTDSNSETHKYIVKCLQEKLSTLEEQIEILTAIESR
;
A
#
# COMPACT_ATOMS: atom_id res chain seq x y z
N MET A 1 -22.66 -36.39 -3.61
CA MET A 1 -22.86 -35.55 -4.81
C MET A 1 -21.96 -34.33 -4.71
N THR A 2 -21.11 -34.10 -5.71
CA THR A 2 -20.13 -32.99 -5.73
C THR A 2 -20.76 -31.71 -6.27
N SER A 3 -20.38 -30.54 -5.76
CA SER A 3 -20.91 -29.26 -6.23
C SER A 3 -20.68 -29.10 -7.74
N THR A 4 -21.74 -28.75 -8.47
CA THR A 4 -21.72 -28.48 -9.92
C THR A 4 -21.33 -27.03 -10.22
N GLN A 5 -21.09 -26.21 -9.21
CA GLN A 5 -20.72 -24.80 -9.32
C GLN A 5 -19.48 -24.45 -8.50
N CYS A 6 -18.74 -23.45 -8.95
CA CYS A 6 -17.62 -22.87 -8.21
C CYS A 6 -18.11 -22.35 -6.85
N ALA A 7 -17.36 -22.65 -5.79
CA ALA A 7 -17.72 -22.23 -4.43
C ALA A 7 -17.54 -20.72 -4.17
N VAL A 8 -16.81 -20.01 -5.05
CA VAL A 8 -16.59 -18.58 -4.94
C VAL A 8 -17.86 -17.83 -5.35
N GLN A 9 -18.42 -17.01 -4.45
CA GLN A 9 -19.68 -16.29 -4.64
C GLN A 9 -19.67 -15.36 -5.87
N SER A 10 -18.53 -14.74 -6.18
CA SER A 10 -18.39 -13.88 -7.36
C SER A 10 -18.23 -14.66 -8.67
N CYS A 11 -18.13 -15.98 -8.61
CA CYS A 11 -17.86 -16.83 -9.76
C CYS A 11 -19.11 -17.59 -10.17
N LYS A 12 -19.69 -17.22 -11.33
CA LYS A 12 -20.87 -17.90 -11.90
C LYS A 12 -20.51 -19.15 -12.70
N ILE A 13 -19.26 -19.63 -12.63
CA ILE A 13 -18.80 -20.77 -13.43
C ILE A 13 -19.29 -22.07 -12.79
N SER A 14 -20.04 -22.83 -13.57
CA SER A 14 -20.58 -24.15 -13.30
C SER A 14 -20.09 -25.16 -14.32
N VAL A 15 -20.29 -26.45 -14.05
CA VAL A 15 -19.95 -27.53 -14.97
C VAL A 15 -20.66 -27.36 -16.32
N PHE A 16 -21.82 -26.70 -16.33
CA PHE A 16 -22.66 -26.47 -17.51
C PHE A 16 -22.25 -25.25 -18.35
N ASN A 17 -21.63 -24.23 -17.74
CA ASN A 17 -21.30 -22.95 -18.41
C ASN A 17 -19.79 -22.65 -18.44
N LYS A 18 -18.94 -23.64 -18.17
CA LYS A 18 -17.49 -23.46 -18.12
C LYS A 18 -16.91 -23.13 -19.50
N PRO A 19 -16.05 -22.10 -19.60
CA PRO A 19 -15.26 -21.87 -20.82
C PRO A 19 -14.34 -23.06 -21.15
N PRO A 20 -13.96 -23.25 -22.42
CA PRO A 20 -12.97 -24.26 -22.80
C PRO A 20 -11.69 -24.14 -21.98
N GLY A 21 -11.21 -25.27 -21.44
CA GLY A 21 -9.97 -25.31 -20.64
C GLY A 21 -10.11 -25.00 -19.14
N VAL A 22 -11.31 -24.68 -18.65
CA VAL A 22 -11.54 -24.50 -17.20
C VAL A 22 -11.81 -25.84 -16.51
N THR A 23 -11.05 -26.12 -15.45
CA THR A 23 -11.16 -27.33 -14.61
C THR A 23 -11.63 -26.96 -13.20
N PHE A 24 -12.22 -27.92 -12.49
CA PHE A 24 -12.69 -27.74 -11.12
C PHE A 24 -11.83 -28.57 -10.17
N HIS A 25 -11.26 -27.92 -9.15
CA HIS A 25 -10.36 -28.54 -8.20
C HIS A 25 -11.04 -28.67 -6.83
N PRO A 26 -10.94 -29.86 -6.19
CA PRO A 26 -11.45 -30.06 -4.84
C PRO A 26 -10.61 -29.28 -3.82
N CYS A 27 -11.18 -29.08 -2.65
CA CYS A 27 -10.45 -28.47 -1.54
C CYS A 27 -9.30 -29.39 -1.07
N PRO A 28 -8.20 -28.81 -0.54
CA PRO A 28 -7.03 -29.55 -0.09
C PRO A 28 -7.34 -30.41 1.15
N THR A 29 -6.66 -31.56 1.26
CA THR A 29 -6.79 -32.47 2.42
C THR A 29 -5.90 -32.06 3.59
N SER A 30 -4.75 -31.44 3.32
CA SER A 30 -3.78 -31.01 4.35
C SER A 30 -4.28 -29.80 5.15
N SER A 31 -4.17 -29.90 6.49
CA SER A 31 -4.59 -28.85 7.44
C SER A 31 -3.92 -27.50 7.18
N GLU A 32 -2.62 -27.50 6.86
CA GLU A 32 -1.85 -26.27 6.62
C GLU A 32 -2.34 -25.50 5.39
N ILE A 33 -2.64 -26.21 4.30
CA ILE A 33 -3.11 -25.60 3.07
C ILE A 33 -4.59 -25.22 3.21
N ARG A 34 -5.39 -25.98 3.98
CA ARG A 34 -6.75 -25.57 4.36
C ARG A 34 -6.77 -24.24 5.10
N ASN A 35 -5.87 -24.00 6.06
CA ASN A 35 -5.78 -22.71 6.75
C ASN A 35 -5.45 -21.55 5.80
N ARG A 36 -4.57 -21.79 4.82
CA ARG A 36 -4.26 -20.81 3.77
C ARG A 36 -5.46 -20.53 2.86
N TRP A 37 -6.19 -21.58 2.46
CA TRP A 37 -7.43 -21.46 1.68
C TRP A 37 -8.53 -20.75 2.46
N LEU A 38 -8.70 -21.07 3.75
CA LEU A 38 -9.62 -20.38 4.64
C LEU A 38 -9.36 -18.90 4.59
N ASN A 39 -8.11 -18.48 4.82
CA ASN A 39 -7.73 -17.07 4.81
C ASN A 39 -8.02 -16.38 3.47
N ALA A 40 -7.75 -17.05 2.34
CA ALA A 40 -8.04 -16.52 1.01
C ALA A 40 -9.56 -16.44 0.70
N LEU A 41 -10.36 -17.35 1.27
CA LEU A 41 -11.78 -17.50 0.95
C LEU A 41 -12.74 -16.88 1.98
N LYS A 42 -12.23 -16.35 3.12
CA LYS A 42 -13.04 -15.82 4.26
C LYS A 42 -14.23 -14.96 3.86
N HIS A 43 -14.05 -14.07 2.90
CA HIS A 43 -15.07 -13.12 2.44
C HIS A 43 -15.56 -13.40 1.02
N LYS A 44 -15.22 -14.56 0.46
CA LYS A 44 -15.47 -14.93 -0.94
C LYS A 44 -16.41 -16.12 -1.07
N CYS A 45 -16.59 -16.91 -0.01
CA CYS A 45 -17.51 -18.03 0.04
C CYS A 45 -18.45 -17.87 1.24
N ILE A 46 -19.76 -17.98 1.05
CA ILE A 46 -20.75 -17.92 2.16
C ILE A 46 -20.70 -19.21 2.98
N GLN A 47 -20.61 -20.35 2.30
CA GLN A 47 -20.52 -21.66 2.94
C GLN A 47 -19.61 -22.57 2.09
N LEU A 48 -18.40 -22.82 2.57
CA LEU A 48 -17.44 -23.72 1.92
C LEU A 48 -17.51 -25.11 2.56
N ASP A 49 -18.06 -26.08 1.85
CA ASP A 49 -18.04 -27.49 2.25
C ASP A 49 -16.75 -28.13 1.74
N TRP A 50 -15.78 -28.38 2.62
CA TRP A 50 -14.48 -28.97 2.27
C TRP A 50 -14.56 -30.28 1.49
N SER A 51 -15.66 -31.03 1.61
CA SER A 51 -15.85 -32.33 0.95
C SER A 51 -16.54 -32.22 -0.42
N LYS A 52 -17.39 -31.21 -0.61
CA LYS A 52 -18.24 -31.10 -1.81
C LYS A 52 -17.93 -29.89 -2.68
N SER A 53 -17.42 -28.82 -2.08
CA SER A 53 -17.08 -27.57 -2.77
C SER A 53 -15.89 -27.77 -3.69
N ARG A 54 -15.96 -27.13 -4.85
CA ARG A 54 -14.88 -27.08 -5.82
C ARG A 54 -14.65 -25.65 -6.27
N ILE A 55 -13.40 -25.33 -6.59
CA ILE A 55 -13.02 -24.00 -7.10
C ILE A 55 -12.50 -24.18 -8.53
N CYS A 56 -12.92 -23.30 -9.44
CA CYS A 56 -12.48 -23.37 -10.83
C CYS A 56 -11.02 -22.88 -11.00
N SER A 57 -10.34 -23.35 -12.05
CA SER A 57 -8.93 -23.06 -12.32
C SER A 57 -8.62 -21.57 -12.48
N LYS A 58 -9.62 -20.73 -12.83
CA LYS A 58 -9.45 -19.27 -12.95
C LYS A 58 -9.06 -18.57 -11.65
N HIS A 59 -9.28 -19.21 -10.50
CA HIS A 59 -8.92 -18.62 -9.20
C HIS A 59 -7.47 -18.88 -8.79
N PHE A 60 -6.73 -19.65 -9.58
CA PHE A 60 -5.35 -20.03 -9.31
C PHE A 60 -4.43 -19.44 -10.37
N GLU A 61 -3.25 -18.99 -9.95
CA GLU A 61 -2.19 -18.61 -10.89
C GLU A 61 -1.70 -19.82 -11.69
N THR A 62 -1.35 -19.59 -12.95
CA THR A 62 -0.86 -20.61 -13.89
C THR A 62 0.37 -21.36 -13.36
N LYS A 63 1.20 -20.70 -12.54
CA LYS A 63 2.39 -21.29 -11.90
C LYS A 63 2.08 -22.47 -10.96
N TYR A 64 0.84 -22.59 -10.48
CA TYR A 64 0.41 -23.65 -9.59
C TYR A 64 -0.15 -24.88 -10.32
N PHE A 65 -0.11 -24.88 -11.65
CA PHE A 65 -0.53 -26.00 -12.47
C PHE A 65 0.69 -26.75 -13.01
N ASP A 66 0.63 -28.07 -12.95
CA ASP A 66 1.61 -28.94 -13.61
C ASP A 66 1.30 -29.10 -15.11
N SER A 67 2.23 -29.70 -15.85
CA SER A 67 2.08 -29.99 -17.29
C SER A 67 0.78 -30.76 -17.62
N SER A 68 0.29 -31.57 -16.68
CA SER A 68 -0.99 -32.30 -16.79
C SER A 68 -2.23 -31.51 -16.35
N ARG A 69 -2.14 -30.18 -16.19
CA ARG A 69 -3.22 -29.28 -15.70
C ARG A 69 -3.82 -29.67 -14.34
N LYS A 70 -3.06 -30.42 -13.55
CA LYS A 70 -3.40 -30.72 -12.14
C LYS A 70 -2.87 -29.60 -11.25
N LEU A 71 -3.64 -29.29 -10.21
CA LEU A 71 -3.29 -28.25 -9.25
C LEU A 71 -2.30 -28.82 -8.24
N ARG A 72 -1.18 -28.12 -8.04
CA ARG A 72 -0.15 -28.51 -7.06
C ARG A 72 -0.70 -28.52 -5.64
N PRO A 73 -0.18 -29.38 -4.74
CA PRO A 73 -0.66 -29.46 -3.36
C PRO A 73 -0.49 -28.14 -2.59
N ASN A 74 0.52 -27.34 -2.91
CA ASN A 74 0.78 -26.05 -2.27
C ASN A 74 0.00 -24.87 -2.87
N ALA A 75 -0.86 -25.12 -3.86
CA ALA A 75 -1.60 -24.07 -4.54
C ALA A 75 -2.65 -23.42 -3.64
N VAL A 76 -2.83 -22.11 -3.79
CA VAL A 76 -3.79 -21.31 -3.03
C VAL A 76 -4.55 -20.43 -4.03
N PRO A 77 -5.88 -20.27 -3.91
CA PRO A 77 -6.60 -19.39 -4.81
C PRO A 77 -6.24 -17.93 -4.49
N THR A 78 -5.62 -17.24 -5.44
CA THR A 78 -5.16 -15.85 -5.31
C THR A 78 -5.90 -14.90 -6.25
N ILE A 79 -6.55 -15.41 -7.30
CA ILE A 79 -7.19 -14.61 -8.33
C ILE A 79 -8.69 -14.56 -8.04
N PHE A 80 -9.21 -13.38 -7.73
CA PHE A 80 -10.63 -13.16 -7.59
C PHE A 80 -10.99 -11.96 -8.48
N SER A 81 -11.67 -12.20 -9.60
CA SER A 81 -12.06 -11.10 -10.50
C SER A 81 -12.97 -10.13 -9.74
N SER A 82 -12.42 -8.96 -9.44
CA SER A 82 -13.08 -7.83 -8.80
C SER A 82 -14.07 -7.13 -9.74
N ASN A 83 -14.89 -7.86 -10.50
CA ASN A 83 -15.93 -7.25 -11.32
C ASN A 83 -17.19 -6.95 -10.48
N ILE A 84 -16.94 -6.30 -9.35
CA ILE A 84 -17.93 -5.68 -8.50
C ILE A 84 -17.71 -4.17 -8.67
N LYS A 85 -18.23 -3.62 -9.77
CA LYS A 85 -18.84 -2.28 -9.76
C LYS A 85 -20.21 -2.33 -9.07
N GLN A 86 -20.39 -3.20 -8.08
CA GLN A 86 -21.43 -2.91 -7.11
C GLN A 86 -20.82 -1.88 -6.16
N PRO A 87 -21.58 -0.84 -5.76
CA PRO A 87 -21.21 -0.12 -4.54
C PRO A 87 -20.94 -1.19 -3.50
N ILE A 88 -19.96 -0.99 -2.64
CA ILE A 88 -19.77 -1.82 -1.46
C ILE A 88 -21.13 -1.88 -0.78
N HIS A 89 -21.93 -2.90 -1.08
CA HIS A 89 -22.98 -3.36 -0.22
C HIS A 89 -22.18 -3.84 0.96
N LYS A 90 -21.95 -2.90 1.89
CA LYS A 90 -21.78 -3.20 3.29
C LYS A 90 -22.77 -4.32 3.50
N VAL A 91 -22.30 -5.54 3.66
CA VAL A 91 -23.10 -6.55 4.31
C VAL A 91 -23.49 -5.82 5.58
N PHE A 92 -24.75 -5.42 5.68
CA PHE A 92 -25.32 -4.89 6.90
C PHE A 92 -25.35 -6.09 7.86
N SER A 93 -24.18 -6.57 8.28
CA SER A 93 -24.07 -7.09 9.63
C SER A 93 -24.50 -5.91 10.48
N PRO A 94 -25.50 -6.08 11.37
CA PRO A 94 -25.85 -5.03 12.31
C PRO A 94 -24.55 -4.55 12.93
N LYS A 95 -24.16 -3.29 12.66
CA LYS A 95 -22.93 -2.72 13.23
C LYS A 95 -22.98 -3.03 14.72
N SER A 96 -21.94 -3.71 15.21
CA SER A 96 -21.87 -4.09 16.62
C SER A 96 -22.11 -2.82 17.44
N ARG A 97 -22.68 -2.95 18.64
CA ARG A 97 -22.92 -1.80 19.53
C ARG A 97 -21.66 -0.93 19.65
N ILE A 98 -20.49 -1.57 19.67
CA ILE A 98 -19.17 -0.94 19.70
C ILE A 98 -18.91 -0.13 18.42
N GLU A 99 -19.13 -0.69 17.24
CA GLU A 99 -18.89 0.00 15.97
C GLU A 99 -19.83 1.21 15.76
N ARG A 100 -21.08 1.12 16.26
CA ARG A 100 -22.00 2.26 16.29
C ARG A 100 -21.54 3.37 17.24
N LEU A 101 -20.94 3.02 18.37
CA LEU A 101 -20.42 3.99 19.33
C LEU A 101 -19.12 4.63 18.81
N LEU A 102 -18.22 3.85 18.22
CA LEU A 102 -17.00 4.36 17.59
C LEU A 102 -17.29 5.26 16.40
N GLY A 103 -18.29 4.91 15.57
CA GLY A 103 -18.69 5.73 14.43
C GLY A 103 -19.38 7.05 14.80
N LYS A 104 -19.77 7.23 16.08
CA LYS A 104 -20.32 8.49 16.61
C LYS A 104 -19.24 9.42 17.17
N LYS A 105 -18.03 8.92 17.39
CA LYS A 105 -16.90 9.71 17.87
C LYS A 105 -16.05 10.19 16.71
N SER A 106 -15.60 11.42 16.79
CA SER A 106 -14.57 11.96 15.91
C SER A 106 -13.23 11.23 16.13
N GLN A 107 -12.37 11.29 15.12
CA GLN A 107 -11.03 10.69 15.21
C GLN A 107 -10.21 11.29 16.36
N THR A 108 -10.38 12.57 16.65
CA THR A 108 -9.69 13.28 17.75
C THR A 108 -10.17 12.84 19.12
N GLU A 109 -11.49 12.66 19.31
CA GLU A 109 -12.06 12.15 20.57
C GLU A 109 -11.60 10.72 20.86
N ILE A 110 -11.55 9.85 19.84
CA ILE A 110 -11.05 8.49 19.98
C ILE A 110 -9.58 8.50 20.42
N LEU A 111 -8.75 9.36 19.82
CA LEU A 111 -7.35 9.48 20.19
C LEU A 111 -7.16 9.99 21.63
N GLN A 112 -7.98 10.96 22.06
CA GLN A 112 -7.96 11.47 23.43
C GLN A 112 -8.40 10.41 24.45
N ASP A 113 -9.41 9.61 24.12
CA ASP A 113 -9.86 8.49 24.95
C ASP A 113 -8.79 7.42 25.08
N ILE A 114 -8.16 7.03 23.96
CA ILE A 114 -7.04 6.09 23.95
C ILE A 114 -5.92 6.65 24.83
N GLN A 115 -5.53 7.92 24.63
CA GLN A 115 -4.46 8.54 25.41
C GLN A 115 -4.80 8.56 26.92
N SER A 116 -6.05 8.84 27.27
CA SER A 116 -6.51 8.86 28.66
C SER A 116 -6.53 7.46 29.29
N SER A 117 -6.94 6.43 28.54
CA SER A 117 -6.87 5.03 28.96
C SER A 117 -5.43 4.54 29.11
N MET A 118 -4.54 4.93 28.20
CA MET A 118 -3.13 4.55 28.22
C MET A 118 -2.41 5.14 29.43
N LYS A 119 -2.77 6.36 29.85
CA LYS A 119 -2.26 6.99 31.09
C LYS A 119 -2.71 6.28 32.37
N LYS A 120 -3.78 5.48 32.34
CA LYS A 120 -4.29 4.73 33.50
C LYS A 120 -3.58 3.39 33.71
N LEU A 121 -2.83 2.90 32.72
CA LEU A 121 -2.07 1.66 32.83
C LEU A 121 -0.88 1.89 33.77
N ARG A 122 -0.94 1.32 34.98
CA ARG A 122 0.15 1.40 35.97
C ARG A 122 1.25 0.39 35.64
N GLU A 123 2.48 0.76 35.97
CA GLU A 123 3.62 -0.14 35.89
C GLU A 123 3.43 -1.33 36.84
N PRO A 124 3.55 -2.57 36.36
CA PRO A 124 3.46 -3.74 37.21
C PRO A 124 4.57 -3.76 38.27
N SER A 125 4.21 -3.91 39.54
CA SER A 125 5.12 -3.83 40.69
C SER A 125 6.23 -4.90 40.73
N ASN A 126 6.16 -5.93 39.88
CA ASN A 126 7.07 -7.09 39.84
C ASN A 126 7.79 -7.23 38.48
N LEU A 127 8.10 -6.12 37.81
CA LEU A 127 8.65 -6.09 36.45
C LEU A 127 9.90 -6.96 36.28
N ASP A 128 10.82 -6.90 37.26
CA ASP A 128 12.13 -7.59 37.21
C ASP A 128 12.03 -9.11 37.36
N ASN A 129 10.98 -9.61 38.03
CA ASN A 129 10.76 -11.05 38.21
C ASN A 129 10.05 -11.68 37.00
N ILE A 130 9.31 -10.86 36.25
CA ILE A 130 8.40 -11.29 35.17
C ILE A 130 9.10 -11.32 33.82
N ILE A 131 10.13 -10.50 33.62
CA ILE A 131 10.79 -10.30 32.33
C ILE A 131 12.17 -10.96 32.35
N ASN A 132 12.45 -11.89 31.43
CA ASN A 132 13.80 -12.42 31.25
C ASN A 132 14.69 -11.47 30.43
N ASP A 133 16.00 -11.73 30.36
CA ASP A 133 16.98 -10.91 29.62
C ASP A 133 16.65 -10.73 28.11
N GLN A 134 15.71 -11.52 27.56
CA GLN A 134 15.20 -11.40 26.20
C GLN A 134 13.85 -10.69 26.10
N VAL A 135 13.38 -10.05 27.17
CA VAL A 135 12.09 -9.37 27.26
C VAL A 135 10.91 -10.33 27.00
N LYS A 136 11.02 -11.57 27.49
CA LYS A 136 9.94 -12.59 27.44
C LYS A 136 9.45 -12.91 28.86
N PHE A 137 8.16 -13.25 28.97
CA PHE A 137 7.51 -13.56 30.24
C PHE A 137 8.04 -14.85 30.87
N ARG A 138 8.24 -14.85 32.19
CA ARG A 138 8.31 -16.05 33.02
C ARG A 138 6.95 -16.32 33.67
N GLY A 139 6.31 -17.44 33.34
CA GLY A 139 5.09 -17.93 34.00
C GLY A 139 3.77 -17.31 33.51
N GLU A 140 2.68 -17.55 34.25
CA GLU A 140 1.37 -16.91 34.04
C GLU A 140 1.40 -15.47 34.56
N VAL A 141 1.31 -14.51 33.64
CA VAL A 141 1.39 -13.08 33.93
C VAL A 141 0.00 -12.49 33.76
N SER A 142 -0.39 -11.59 34.68
CA SER A 142 -1.67 -10.88 34.56
C SER A 142 -1.79 -10.19 33.19
N ASN A 143 -2.95 -10.32 32.55
CA ASN A 143 -3.24 -9.72 31.25
C ASN A 143 -2.92 -8.21 31.21
N GLU A 144 -3.07 -7.50 32.34
CA GLU A 144 -2.75 -6.08 32.47
C GLU A 144 -1.25 -5.79 32.29
N ALA A 145 -0.38 -6.61 32.87
CA ALA A 145 1.06 -6.48 32.75
C ALA A 145 1.55 -6.82 31.33
N GLN A 146 0.91 -7.81 30.69
CA GLN A 146 1.20 -8.15 29.30
C GLN A 146 0.81 -7.02 28.34
N LEU A 147 -0.37 -6.44 28.52
CA LEU A 147 -0.82 -5.29 27.73
C LEU A 147 0.07 -4.06 27.94
N TRP A 148 0.47 -3.78 29.18
CA TRP A 148 1.38 -2.67 29.49
C TRP A 148 2.72 -2.80 28.75
N LEU A 149 3.33 -3.99 28.74
CA LEU A 149 4.60 -4.22 28.06
C LEU A 149 4.48 -4.08 26.53
N ILE A 150 3.41 -4.60 25.94
CA ILE A 150 3.11 -4.44 24.50
C ILE A 150 2.95 -2.96 24.16
N VAL A 151 2.22 -2.22 24.99
CA VAL A 151 2.06 -0.78 24.87
C VAL A 151 3.41 -0.07 24.91
N LYS A 152 4.29 -0.40 25.87
CA LYS A 152 5.62 0.21 25.98
C LYS A 152 6.52 -0.09 24.79
N LYS A 153 6.49 -1.33 24.29
CA LYS A 153 7.18 -1.71 23.06
C LYS A 153 6.68 -0.91 21.86
N GLN A 154 5.36 -0.75 21.73
CA GLN A 154 4.77 0.05 20.67
C GLN A 154 5.14 1.53 20.78
N GLU A 155 5.16 2.11 21.99
CA GLU A 155 5.62 3.49 22.23
C GLU A 155 7.07 3.68 21.79
N HIS A 156 7.96 2.74 22.12
CA HIS A 156 9.36 2.79 21.69
C HIS A 156 9.50 2.76 20.16
N LEU A 157 8.79 1.84 19.51
CA LEU A 157 8.79 1.73 18.04
C LEU A 157 8.25 3.01 17.38
N ASN A 158 7.16 3.57 17.93
CA ASN A 158 6.59 4.82 17.44
C ASN A 158 7.58 5.98 17.56
N LYS A 159 8.29 6.11 18.69
CA LYS A 159 9.34 7.12 18.87
C LYS A 159 10.47 6.96 17.85
N ARG A 160 10.92 5.74 17.61
CA ARG A 160 11.98 5.45 16.62
C ARG A 160 11.53 5.79 15.20
N LEU A 161 10.29 5.43 14.85
CA LEU A 161 9.70 5.77 13.56
C LEU A 161 9.55 7.28 13.38
N GLN A 162 9.12 8.00 14.42
CA GLN A 162 9.00 9.46 14.39
C GLN A 162 10.35 10.14 14.18
N ALA A 163 11.42 9.66 14.82
CA ALA A 163 12.77 10.17 14.62
C ALA A 163 13.26 9.96 13.17
N ILE A 164 13.02 8.77 12.60
CA ILE A 164 13.36 8.47 11.20
C ILE A 164 12.56 9.37 10.24
N ASN A 165 11.26 9.54 10.47
CA ASN A 165 10.43 10.43 9.66
C ASN A 165 10.92 11.87 9.70
N LEU A 166 11.32 12.38 10.88
CA LEU A 166 11.88 13.72 11.01
C LEU A 166 13.19 13.87 10.24
N GLN A 167 14.06 12.85 10.29
CA GLN A 167 15.31 12.84 9.51
C GLN A 167 15.04 12.82 8.01
N ASN A 168 14.11 11.98 7.54
CA ASN A 168 13.73 11.90 6.13
C ASN A 168 13.16 13.23 5.62
N MET A 169 12.33 13.91 6.42
CA MET A 169 11.79 15.23 6.07
C MET A 169 12.91 16.25 5.87
N LYS A 170 13.91 16.29 6.76
CA LYS A 170 15.09 17.16 6.60
C LYS A 170 15.89 16.83 5.34
N GLN A 171 16.05 15.55 5.01
CA GLN A 171 16.73 15.14 3.77
C GLN A 171 15.97 15.59 2.53
N ILE A 172 14.64 15.44 2.52
CA ILE A 172 13.79 15.91 1.43
C ILE A 172 13.93 17.42 1.24
N GLU A 173 13.91 18.20 2.31
CA GLU A 173 14.08 19.66 2.27
C GLU A 173 15.43 20.06 1.68
N LEU A 174 16.53 19.41 2.11
CA LEU A 174 17.86 19.64 1.54
C LEU A 174 17.92 19.32 0.04
N LEU A 175 17.32 18.21 -0.37
CA LEU A 175 17.25 17.83 -1.78
C LEU A 175 16.43 18.84 -2.59
N GLN A 176 15.29 19.31 -2.08
CA GLN A 176 14.49 20.34 -2.71
C GLN A 176 15.28 21.64 -2.91
N ASN A 177 16.01 22.09 -1.88
CA ASN A 177 16.85 23.28 -1.95
C ASN A 177 17.98 23.11 -2.99
N SER A 178 18.63 21.93 -3.04
CA SER A 178 19.67 21.66 -4.03
C SER A 178 19.13 21.71 -5.47
N VAL A 179 17.94 21.15 -5.70
CA VAL A 179 17.26 21.17 -7.00
C VAL A 179 16.89 22.59 -7.39
N GLN A 180 16.39 23.40 -6.45
CA GLN A 180 16.08 24.81 -6.70
C GLN A 180 17.34 25.61 -7.06
N GLN A 181 18.44 25.40 -6.33
CA GLN A 181 19.72 26.07 -6.63
C GLN A 181 20.26 25.69 -8.02
N TYR A 182 20.21 24.40 -8.37
CA TYR A 182 20.63 23.94 -9.70
C TYR A 182 19.78 24.58 -10.81
N LYS A 183 18.45 24.59 -10.65
CA LYS A 183 17.53 25.24 -11.59
C LYS A 183 17.87 26.73 -11.76
N LYS A 184 18.09 27.45 -10.66
CA LYS A 184 18.45 28.87 -10.69
C LYS A 184 19.77 29.11 -11.41
N ARG A 185 20.82 28.32 -11.12
CA ARG A 185 22.11 28.43 -11.81
C ARG A 185 21.99 28.17 -13.31
N SER A 186 21.20 27.17 -13.70
CA SER A 186 20.96 26.86 -15.12
C SER A 186 20.20 28.00 -15.83
N THR A 187 19.17 28.57 -15.20
CA THR A 187 18.43 29.71 -15.78
C THR A 187 19.29 30.95 -15.88
N ASP A 188 20.13 31.22 -14.87
CA ASP A 188 21.03 32.36 -14.86
C ASP A 188 22.11 32.23 -15.95
N SER A 189 22.74 31.05 -16.07
CA SER A 189 23.72 30.76 -17.13
C SER A 189 23.11 30.85 -18.54
N ASN A 190 21.90 30.34 -18.73
CA ASN A 190 21.17 30.50 -19.98
C ASN A 190 20.92 31.99 -20.25
N SER A 191 20.44 32.75 -19.27
CA SER A 191 20.19 34.20 -19.39
C SER A 191 21.44 34.97 -19.80
N GLU A 192 22.59 34.70 -19.17
CA GLU A 192 23.89 35.30 -19.51
C GLU A 192 24.26 35.04 -20.98
N THR A 193 24.08 33.79 -21.43
CA THR A 193 24.38 33.38 -22.81
C THR A 193 23.48 34.11 -23.81
N HIS A 194 22.19 34.24 -23.53
CA HIS A 194 21.27 34.98 -24.40
C HIS A 194 21.62 36.47 -24.46
N LYS A 195 21.98 37.09 -23.33
CA LYS A 195 22.43 38.51 -23.28
C LYS A 195 23.66 38.73 -24.16
N TYR A 196 24.63 37.81 -24.11
CA TYR A 196 25.83 37.89 -24.94
C TYR A 196 25.49 37.79 -26.44
N ILE A 197 24.63 36.85 -26.83
CA ILE A 197 24.18 36.70 -28.22
C ILE A 197 23.48 37.98 -28.72
N VAL A 198 22.57 38.54 -27.92
CA VAL A 198 21.86 39.78 -28.25
C VAL A 198 22.85 40.93 -28.48
N LYS A 199 23.86 41.07 -27.62
CA LYS A 199 24.90 42.09 -27.77
C LYS A 199 25.66 41.95 -29.11
N CYS A 200 26.10 40.74 -29.46
CA CYS A 200 26.78 40.49 -30.73
C CYS A 200 25.90 40.80 -31.96
N LEU A 201 24.60 40.49 -31.87
CA LEU A 201 23.65 40.82 -32.93
C LEU A 201 23.44 42.33 -33.07
N GLN A 202 23.38 43.06 -31.95
CA GLN A 202 23.27 44.51 -31.95
C GLN A 202 24.50 45.21 -32.53
N GLU A 203 25.71 44.74 -32.20
CA GLU A 203 26.95 45.24 -32.81
C GLU A 203 26.93 45.02 -34.33
N LYS A 204 26.56 43.82 -34.79
CA LYS A 204 26.43 43.53 -36.24
C LYS A 204 25.39 44.40 -36.94
N LEU A 205 24.24 44.63 -36.30
CA LEU A 205 23.19 45.50 -36.85
C LEU A 205 23.71 46.93 -37.01
N SER A 206 24.38 47.47 -36.00
CA SER A 206 24.98 48.82 -36.07
C SER A 206 26.00 48.94 -37.20
N THR A 207 26.84 47.92 -37.41
CA THR A 207 27.79 47.91 -38.53
C THR A 207 27.07 47.86 -39.89
N LEU A 208 25.98 47.10 -40.01
CA LEU A 208 25.19 47.05 -41.24
C LEU A 208 24.48 48.37 -41.52
N GLU A 209 23.95 49.04 -40.48
CA GLU A 209 23.34 50.37 -40.60
C GLU A 209 24.36 51.39 -41.11
N GLU A 210 25.58 51.40 -40.57
CA GLU A 210 26.66 52.26 -41.03
C GLU A 210 27.05 51.96 -42.50
N GLN A 211 27.14 50.68 -42.88
CA GLN A 211 27.40 50.29 -44.27
C GLN A 211 26.28 50.75 -45.22
N ILE A 212 25.02 50.63 -44.82
CA ILE A 212 23.87 51.09 -45.61
C ILE A 212 23.93 52.61 -45.78
N GLU A 213 24.27 53.36 -44.72
CA GLU A 213 24.39 54.81 -44.77
C GLU A 213 25.50 55.25 -45.75
N ILE A 214 26.65 54.58 -45.71
CA ILE A 214 27.76 54.82 -46.65
C ILE A 214 27.33 54.53 -48.09
N LEU A 215 26.70 53.38 -48.35
CA LEU A 215 26.24 53.01 -49.69
C LEU A 215 25.21 54.01 -50.23
N THR A 216 24.26 54.42 -49.39
CA THR A 216 23.23 55.41 -49.74
C THR A 216 23.86 56.76 -50.09
N ALA A 217 24.89 57.18 -49.34
CA ALA A 217 25.62 58.41 -49.64
C ALA A 217 26.39 58.35 -50.98
N ILE A 218 26.94 57.18 -51.33
CA ILE A 218 27.63 56.97 -52.61
C ILE A 218 26.63 57.02 -53.78
N GLU A 219 25.48 56.35 -53.68
CA GLU A 219 24.45 56.35 -54.73
C GLU A 219 23.83 57.74 -54.99
N SER A 220 23.86 58.62 -53.98
CA SER A 220 23.32 59.99 -54.09
C SER A 220 24.24 61.02 -54.76
N ARG A 221 25.47 60.63 -55.13
CA ARG A 221 26.45 61.48 -55.83
C ARG A 221 26.51 61.18 -57.33
#